data_AF-F8FD12-F1
#
_entry.id   AF-F8FD12-F1
#
_cell.length_a   1.000
_cell.length_b   1.000
_cell.length_c   1.000
_cell.angle_alpha   90.00
_cell.angle_beta   90.00
_cell.angle_gamma   90.00
#
_symmetry.space_group_name_H-M   'P 1'
#
loop_
_entity.id
_entity.type
_entity.pdbx_description
1 polymer ?
#
loop_
_entity_poly.entity_id
_entity_poly.type
_entity_poly.pdbx_seq_one_letter_code
_entity_poly.pdbx_strand_id
1 'polypeptide(L)' 'MAYGSPLPVRQRFFCLLPAEIVIEDKDGWSLIPPDRQSYIAQFEHTIVITRGQPLILTA' A
#
# COMPACT_ATOMS: atom_id res chain seq x y z
N MET A 1 18.51 -11.47 -29.72
CA MET A 1 17.27 -11.72 -28.97
C MET A 1 17.65 -11.75 -27.50
N ALA A 2 17.60 -10.61 -26.80
CA ALA A 2 17.97 -10.51 -25.39
C ALA A 2 16.71 -10.69 -24.54
N TYR A 3 16.70 -11.68 -23.66
CA TYR A 3 15.67 -11.87 -22.65
C TYR A 3 15.74 -10.70 -21.67
N GLY A 4 14.69 -9.88 -21.61
CA GLY A 4 14.58 -8.76 -20.68
C GLY A 4 14.56 -9.26 -19.24
N SER A 5 15.47 -8.77 -18.40
CA SER A 5 15.49 -9.03 -16.97
C SER A 5 14.13 -8.67 -16.33
N PRO A 6 13.60 -9.47 -15.39
CA PRO A 6 12.38 -9.11 -14.69
C PRO A 6 12.62 -7.84 -13.87
N LEU A 7 11.80 -6.81 -14.09
CA LEU A 7 11.80 -5.60 -13.27
C LEU A 7 11.48 -6.00 -11.82
N PRO A 8 12.20 -5.48 -10.82
CA PRO A 8 11.90 -5.80 -9.42
C PRO A 8 10.54 -5.22 -9.07
N VAL A 9 9.54 -6.10 -8.91
CA VAL A 9 8.21 -5.71 -8.43
C VAL A 9 8.35 -5.41 -6.93
N ARG A 10 8.62 -4.15 -6.60
CA ARG A 10 8.64 -3.68 -5.20
C ARG A 10 7.19 -3.47 -4.77
N GLN A 11 6.54 -4.53 -4.30
CA GLN A 11 5.20 -4.44 -3.74
C GLN A 11 5.26 -3.65 -2.43
N ARG A 12 4.84 -2.37 -2.48
CA ARG A 12 4.78 -1.47 -1.31
C ARG A 12 3.38 -1.20 -0.80
N PHE A 13 2.34 -1.64 -1.51
CA PHE A 13 0.97 -1.30 -1.15
C PHE A 13 0.35 -2.42 -0.31
N PHE A 14 0.27 -2.17 0.99
CA PHE A 14 -0.57 -2.92 1.92
C PHE A 14 -1.57 -1.94 2.53
N CYS A 15 -2.76 -1.85 1.94
CA CYS A 15 -3.86 -1.11 2.55
C CYS A 15 -4.55 -2.03 3.56
N LEU A 16 -4.48 -1.70 4.85
CA LEU A 16 -5.22 -2.37 5.92
C LEU A 16 -6.64 -1.78 6.11
N LEU A 17 -7.10 -0.95 5.18
CA LEU A 17 -8.45 -0.40 5.23
C LEU A 17 -9.47 -1.54 5.02
N PRO A 18 -10.62 -1.51 5.73
CA PRO A 18 -11.76 -2.32 5.33
C PRO A 18 -12.09 -2.03 3.86
N ALA A 19 -12.29 -3.08 3.07
CA ALA A 19 -12.58 -2.99 1.63
C ALA A 19 -13.84 -2.18 1.29
N GLU A 20 -14.64 -1.78 2.29
CA GLU A 20 -15.88 -1.02 2.15
C GLU A 20 -15.68 0.49 1.89
N ILE A 21 -14.45 1.00 1.97
CA ILE A 21 -14.17 2.45 1.91
C ILE A 21 -13.58 2.88 0.55
N VAL A 22 -13.07 1.93 -0.26
CA VAL A 22 -12.39 2.20 -1.53
C VAL A 22 -12.74 1.16 -2.59
N ILE A 23 -12.63 1.53 -3.87
CA ILE A 23 -12.76 0.63 -5.03
C ILE A 23 -11.47 0.63 -5.84
N GLU A 24 -11.19 -0.46 -6.56
CA GLU A 24 -10.08 -0.54 -7.51
C GLU A 24 -10.42 0.24 -8.80
N ASP A 25 -9.49 1.07 -9.26
CA ASP A 25 -9.65 1.80 -10.52
C ASP A 25 -9.30 0.90 -11.72
N LYS A 26 -9.64 1.37 -12.92
CA LYS A 26 -9.48 0.62 -14.18
C LYS A 26 -8.04 0.20 -14.53
N ASP A 27 -7.04 0.71 -13.80
CA ASP A 27 -5.62 0.38 -14.00
C ASP A 27 -5.18 -0.91 -13.29
N GLY A 28 -6.08 -1.51 -12.49
CA GLY A 28 -5.81 -2.74 -11.75
C GLY A 28 -4.93 -2.54 -10.52
N TRP A 29 -4.76 -1.30 -10.05
CA TRP A 29 -3.80 -1.00 -8.99
C TRP A 29 -4.22 0.13 -8.04
N SER A 30 -4.81 1.20 -8.57
CA SER A 30 -5.17 2.37 -7.78
C SER A 30 -6.42 2.08 -6.94
N LEU A 31 -6.39 2.44 -5.65
CA LEU A 31 -7.57 2.42 -4.79
C LEU A 31 -8.11 3.85 -4.64
N ILE A 32 -9.39 4.05 -4.93
CA ILE A 32 -10.05 5.36 -4.97
C ILE A 32 -11.34 5.35 -4.15
N PRO A 33 -11.83 6.51 -3.66
CA PRO A 33 -13.14 6.54 -3.03
C PRO A 33 -14.23 6.32 -4.09
N PRO A 34 -15.35 5.65 -3.77
CA PRO A 34 -16.42 5.41 -4.73
C PRO A 34 -16.98 6.68 -5.39
N ASP A 35 -17.01 7.80 -4.66
CA ASP A 35 -17.48 9.11 -5.14
C ASP A 35 -16.45 9.89 -5.98
N ARG A 36 -15.19 9.43 -5.99
CA ARG A 36 -14.01 10.05 -6.62
C ARG A 36 -13.72 11.50 -6.19
N GLN A 37 -14.37 11.98 -5.13
CA GLN A 37 -14.34 13.39 -4.69
C GLN A 37 -13.89 13.52 -3.24
N SER A 38 -14.03 12.46 -2.46
CA SER A 38 -13.57 12.42 -1.07
C SER A 38 -12.04 12.50 -0.97
N TYR A 39 -11.56 13.22 0.04
CA TYR A 39 -10.14 13.27 0.38
C TYR A 39 -9.71 12.00 1.11
N ILE A 40 -8.56 11.45 0.73
CA ILE A 40 -7.96 10.27 1.37
C ILE A 40 -6.53 10.63 1.82
N ALA A 41 -6.11 10.08 2.96
CA ALA A 41 -4.74 10.14 3.44
C ALA A 41 -4.18 8.74 3.64
N GLN A 42 -2.88 8.55 3.40
CA GLN A 42 -2.15 7.33 3.67
C GLN A 42 -0.96 7.64 4.58
N PHE A 43 -0.78 6.83 5.62
CA PHE A 43 0.41 6.84 6.46
C PHE A 43 1.07 5.46 6.38
N GLU A 44 2.38 5.44 6.20
CA GLU A 44 3.17 4.21 6.13
C GLU A 44 4.23 4.25 7.23
N HIS A 45 4.23 3.22 8.07
CA HIS A 45 5.24 3.03 9.09
C HIS A 45 5.91 1.67 8.96
N THR A 46 7.21 1.62 9.26
CA THR A 46 7.92 0.35 9.40
C THR A 46 7.99 -0.01 10.88
N ILE A 47 7.49 -1.20 11.23
CA ILE A 47 7.46 -1.70 12.60
C ILE A 47 8.29 -2.99 12.70
N VAL A 48 9.15 -3.07 13.71
CA VAL A 48 9.88 -4.29 14.06
C VAL A 48 9.30 -4.90 15.33
N ILE A 49 8.91 -6.18 15.26
CA ILE A 49 8.39 -6.92 16.41
C ILE A 49 9.55 -7.41 17.26
N THR A 50 9.52 -7.09 18.56
CA THR A 50 10.52 -7.54 19.52
C THR A 50 9.86 -8.17 20.74
N ARG A 51 10.65 -8.79 21.62
CA ARG A 51 10.15 -9.26 22.92
C ARG A 51 9.92 -8.05 23.83
N GLY A 52 8.68 -7.86 24.28
CA GLY A 52 8.28 -6.79 25.18
C GLY A 52 7.41 -5.75 24.49
N GLN A 53 7.93 -5.08 23.45
CA GLN A 53 7.16 -4.09 22.69
C GLN A 53 7.65 -3.93 21.24
N PRO A 54 6.76 -3.54 20.30
CA PRO A 54 7.17 -3.19 18.94
C PRO A 54 7.98 -1.90 18.89
N LEU A 55 8.90 -1.82 17.92
CA LEU A 55 9.65 -0.60 17.61
C LEU A 55 9.13 0.01 16.32
N ILE A 56 8.80 1.31 16.33
CA ILE A 56 8.44 2.08 15.13
C ILE A 56 9.72 2.76 14.62
N LEU A 57 10.11 2.45 13.39
CA LEU A 57 11.38 2.94 12.81
C LEU A 57 11.26 4.28 12.08
N THR A 58 10.03 4.72 11.83
CA THR A 58 9.70 5.90 11.03
C THR A 58 9.03 6.94 11.94
N ALA A 59 9.56 8.16 11.96
CA ALA A 59 9.05 9.30 12.73
C ALA A 59 8.08 10.18 11.92
#